data_AF-A0AAN9GZ15-F1
#
_entry.id   AF-A0AAN9GZ15-F1
#
_cell.length_a   1.000
_cell.length_b   1.000
_cell.length_c   1.000
_cell.angle_alpha   90.00
_cell.angle_beta   90.00
_cell.angle_gamma   90.00
#
_symmetry.space_group_name_H-M   'P 1'
#
loop_
_entity.id
_entity.type
_entity.pdbx_description
1 polymer ?
#
loop_
_entity_poly.entity_id
_entity_poly.type
_entity_poly.pdbx_seq_one_letter_code
_entity_poly.pdbx_strand_id
1 'polypeptide(L)'
;MENNKPSEHDITEVVVAAKQSAANKSENGGVKVISHSNVQPPFSVLWATVLYCAEFICASVLSSRYHDTENVVWMGLTITFMLVPSVLTQLTLTFVHRDLGRDRPLVLFMHLLQMGPIIRCIEALVVYWQAGKKEEPYVTISRKIKLKHGRGLGSALECEIGHSERKLAEHRNAFKRTAVIQAFLGSTPQLTLQLYATIQEKYILPPRLALMVISLISIVYGALVCSVLAIQIKYDDYKVRMKPAAYLCMILWRGLEIATRITTLVLFSSALTFWVVLVGLTNLLIFFFQPWVEFWARRASLPENIEKNFSKLGTTVVLCMITFLYACINIFCWSAVQLDLADHDLVEKQPRWRCLAIYYTFRFMENVTLIVLWYYFKSDFYVYVCTPLLVVQLIVCYSLAVIFMLVFHQFCHPCRRLFHYNVEDCLRCACCWKKKQFELPADHAEGLQEHAPPDLTNHLTDRETDIVDDIMEAA
;
A
#
# COMPACT_ATOMS: atom_id res chain seq x y z
N MET A 1 24.66 15.82 62.18
CA MET A 1 25.70 14.90 61.70
C MET A 1 25.05 13.54 61.55
N GLU A 2 24.84 13.07 60.33
CA GLU A 2 25.16 11.70 59.90
C GLU A 2 24.70 11.50 58.45
N ASN A 3 25.66 11.01 57.66
CA ASN A 3 25.58 10.74 56.23
C ASN A 3 24.65 9.55 55.97
N ASN A 4 23.76 9.68 54.97
CA ASN A 4 23.17 8.50 54.33
C ASN A 4 23.51 8.53 52.84
N LYS A 5 24.57 7.78 52.51
CA LYS A 5 25.07 7.51 51.16
C LYS A 5 24.22 6.35 50.60
N PRO A 6 23.60 6.43 49.41
CA PRO A 6 22.98 5.26 48.81
C PRO A 6 24.06 4.31 48.30
N SER A 7 23.80 3.02 48.48
CA SER A 7 24.65 1.87 48.20
C SER A 7 25.14 1.78 46.75
N GLU A 8 26.45 1.58 46.62
CA GLU A 8 27.24 1.49 45.38
C GLU A 8 27.09 0.15 44.63
N HIS A 9 25.92 -0.50 44.75
CA HIS A 9 25.68 -1.84 44.19
C HIS A 9 24.60 -1.92 43.10
N ASP A 10 23.89 -0.81 42.82
CA ASP A 10 22.79 -0.76 41.84
C ASP A 10 23.14 0.02 40.54
N ILE A 11 24.31 0.68 40.52
CA ILE A 11 24.80 1.43 39.36
C ILE A 11 25.74 0.57 38.50
N THR A 12 26.24 -0.54 39.05
CA THR A 12 27.23 -1.40 38.38
C THR A 12 26.57 -2.38 37.39
N GLU A 13 25.32 -2.81 37.61
CA GLU A 13 24.62 -3.70 36.65
C GLU A 13 24.13 -2.97 35.40
N VAL A 14 23.69 -1.71 35.51
CA VAL A 14 23.26 -0.92 34.34
C VAL A 14 24.46 -0.47 33.51
N VAL A 15 25.63 -0.24 34.13
CA VAL A 15 26.85 0.14 33.42
C VAL A 15 27.57 -1.08 32.81
N VAL A 16 27.42 -2.28 33.35
CA VAL A 16 27.93 -3.52 32.74
C VAL A 16 27.04 -3.97 31.57
N ALA A 17 25.70 -3.83 31.65
CA ALA A 17 24.81 -4.05 30.51
C ALA A 17 25.02 -3.04 29.37
N ALA A 18 25.48 -1.82 29.68
CA ALA A 18 25.86 -0.81 28.68
C ALA A 18 27.26 -1.02 28.08
N LYS A 19 28.12 -1.86 28.68
CA LYS A 19 29.48 -2.16 28.19
C LYS A 19 29.63 -3.52 27.49
N GLN A 20 28.64 -4.40 27.56
CA GLN A 20 28.63 -5.69 26.85
C GLN A 20 28.00 -5.65 25.45
N SER A 21 27.67 -4.47 24.93
CA SER A 21 27.53 -4.25 23.48
C SER A 21 28.86 -3.73 22.94
N ALA A 22 29.88 -4.60 22.94
CA ALA A 22 31.13 -4.31 22.26
C ALA A 22 30.83 -4.22 20.75
N ALA A 23 30.71 -3.00 20.26
CA ALA A 23 30.70 -2.70 18.84
C ALA A 23 32.06 -3.12 18.27
N ASN A 24 32.13 -4.31 17.67
CA ASN A 24 33.24 -4.66 16.80
C ASN A 24 33.17 -3.73 15.59
N LYS A 25 34.09 -2.77 15.54
CA LYS A 25 34.40 -2.01 14.33
C LYS A 25 34.80 -3.02 13.26
N SER A 26 34.00 -3.13 12.20
CA SER A 26 34.45 -3.74 10.95
C SER A 26 35.53 -2.83 10.33
N GLU A 27 36.56 -3.41 9.72
CA GLU A 27 37.67 -2.70 9.07
C GLU A 27 37.22 -1.71 7.98
N ASN A 28 35.95 -1.72 7.57
CA ASN A 28 35.34 -0.81 6.59
C ASN A 28 34.36 0.24 7.18
N GLY A 29 34.54 0.68 8.43
CA GLY A 29 33.81 1.85 8.98
C GLY A 29 32.30 1.66 9.24
N GLY A 30 31.76 0.45 9.03
CA GLY A 30 30.41 0.05 9.40
C GLY A 30 30.31 -0.39 10.86
N VAL A 31 29.29 0.08 11.59
CA VAL A 31 28.94 -0.47 12.91
C VAL A 31 28.16 -1.76 12.69
N LYS A 32 28.80 -2.90 12.94
CA LYS A 32 28.15 -4.21 12.96
C LYS A 32 27.28 -4.31 14.22
N VAL A 33 25.96 -4.44 14.06
CA VAL A 33 25.06 -4.67 15.19
C VAL A 33 24.49 -6.07 15.06
N ILE A 34 25.00 -6.97 15.90
CA ILE A 34 24.42 -8.29 16.13
C ILE A 34 23.11 -8.05 16.87
N SER A 35 22.01 -7.96 16.12
CA SER A 35 20.70 -7.80 16.70
C SER A 35 20.22 -9.19 17.08
N HIS A 36 20.47 -9.63 18.32
CA HIS A 36 19.61 -10.62 18.98
C HIS A 36 18.24 -9.95 19.19
N SER A 37 17.52 -9.74 18.08
CA SER A 37 16.28 -9.01 18.04
C SER A 37 15.21 -9.91 18.64
N ASN A 38 14.49 -9.40 19.64
CA ASN A 38 13.20 -9.99 20.01
C ASN A 38 12.36 -10.08 18.74
N VAL A 39 12.23 -11.30 18.19
CA VAL A 39 11.44 -11.57 17.00
C VAL A 39 10.05 -11.02 17.27
N GLN A 40 9.57 -10.13 16.40
CA GLN A 40 8.25 -9.55 16.59
C GLN A 40 7.20 -10.61 16.26
N PRO A 41 6.08 -10.68 17.01
CA PRO A 41 4.96 -11.56 16.66
C PRO A 41 4.37 -11.22 15.27
N PRO A 42 3.87 -12.20 14.51
CA PRO A 42 3.30 -11.98 13.17
C PRO A 42 1.85 -11.45 13.21
N PHE A 43 1.57 -10.40 13.98
CA PHE A 43 0.22 -9.85 14.13
C PHE A 43 -0.43 -9.45 12.79
N SER A 44 0.34 -8.92 11.85
CA SER A 44 -0.19 -8.55 10.53
C SER A 44 -0.67 -9.74 9.71
N VAL A 45 -0.03 -10.91 9.88
CA VAL A 45 -0.42 -12.16 9.21
C VAL A 45 -1.72 -12.67 9.84
N LEU A 46 -1.75 -12.74 11.18
CA LEU A 46 -2.95 -13.17 11.91
C LEU A 46 -4.17 -12.31 11.58
N TRP A 47 -4.01 -10.98 11.60
CA TRP A 47 -5.09 -10.04 11.30
C TRP A 47 -5.61 -10.20 9.86
N ALA A 48 -4.71 -10.35 8.88
CA ALA A 48 -5.08 -10.57 7.49
C ALA A 48 -5.84 -11.90 7.30
N THR A 49 -5.42 -12.97 7.96
CA THR A 49 -6.14 -14.26 7.94
C THR A 49 -7.51 -14.16 8.58
N VAL A 50 -7.64 -13.45 9.71
CA VAL A 50 -8.94 -13.24 10.38
C VAL A 50 -9.90 -12.48 9.47
N LEU A 51 -9.45 -11.40 8.82
CA LEU A 51 -10.28 -10.64 7.87
C LEU A 51 -10.71 -11.51 6.68
N TYR A 52 -9.78 -12.27 6.10
CA TYR A 52 -10.08 -13.20 5.01
C TYR A 52 -11.17 -14.22 5.40
N CYS A 53 -11.02 -14.88 6.55
CA CYS A 53 -12.01 -15.84 7.05
C CYS A 53 -13.35 -15.18 7.34
N ALA A 54 -13.35 -13.99 7.96
CA ALA A 54 -14.57 -13.26 8.29
C ALA A 54 -15.36 -12.87 7.04
N GLU A 55 -14.69 -12.40 5.99
CA GLU A 55 -15.33 -12.10 4.70
C GLU A 55 -15.89 -13.35 4.04
N PHE A 56 -15.09 -14.43 3.98
CA PHE A 56 -15.52 -15.69 3.36
C PHE A 56 -16.76 -16.27 4.05
N ILE A 57 -16.77 -16.29 5.39
CA ILE A 57 -17.91 -16.78 6.18
C ILE A 57 -19.12 -15.88 5.95
N CYS A 58 -18.98 -14.55 6.05
CA CYS A 58 -20.10 -13.64 5.89
C CYS A 58 -20.69 -13.69 4.47
N ALA A 59 -19.84 -13.78 3.44
CA ALA A 59 -20.27 -13.93 2.05
C ALA A 59 -20.97 -15.29 1.82
N SER A 60 -20.48 -16.37 2.44
CA SER A 60 -21.12 -17.69 2.37
C SER A 60 -22.49 -17.71 3.04
N VAL A 61 -22.60 -17.16 4.25
CA VAL A 61 -23.88 -17.03 4.96
C VAL A 61 -24.86 -16.18 4.15
N LEU A 62 -24.41 -15.04 3.61
CA LEU A 62 -25.26 -14.20 2.78
C LEU A 62 -25.70 -14.90 1.48
N SER A 63 -24.81 -15.66 0.85
CA SER A 63 -25.14 -16.45 -0.35
C SER A 63 -26.19 -17.52 -0.06
N SER A 64 -26.12 -18.19 1.09
CA SER A 64 -27.15 -19.13 1.53
C SER A 64 -28.50 -18.44 1.71
N ARG A 65 -28.53 -17.22 2.27
CA ARG A 65 -29.78 -16.45 2.40
C ARG A 65 -30.32 -16.01 1.05
N TYR A 66 -29.45 -15.63 0.11
CA TYR A 66 -29.90 -15.33 -1.25
C TYR A 66 -30.45 -16.56 -1.98
N HIS A 67 -29.88 -17.74 -1.75
CA HIS A 67 -30.43 -19.01 -2.22
C HIS A 67 -31.84 -19.26 -1.67
N ASP A 68 -32.04 -19.10 -0.36
CA ASP A 68 -33.37 -19.27 0.28
C ASP A 68 -34.43 -18.33 -0.31
N THR A 69 -34.02 -17.15 -0.77
CA THR A 69 -34.90 -16.12 -1.34
C THR A 69 -34.94 -16.13 -2.88
N GLU A 70 -34.34 -17.14 -3.52
CA GLU A 70 -34.26 -17.31 -4.98
C GLU A 70 -33.61 -16.12 -5.74
N ASN A 71 -32.80 -15.31 -5.05
CA ASN A 71 -32.15 -14.13 -5.61
C ASN A 71 -30.82 -14.48 -6.31
N VAL A 72 -30.93 -15.15 -7.47
CA VAL A 72 -29.78 -15.73 -8.20
C VAL A 72 -28.74 -14.69 -8.63
N VAL A 73 -29.16 -13.48 -9.03
CA VAL A 73 -28.23 -12.44 -9.49
C VAL A 73 -27.34 -11.93 -8.35
N TRP A 74 -27.94 -11.60 -7.20
CA TRP A 74 -27.20 -11.15 -6.02
C TRP A 74 -26.30 -12.24 -5.47
N MET A 75 -26.78 -13.49 -5.45
CA MET A 75 -25.98 -14.65 -5.08
C MET A 75 -24.77 -14.81 -6.01
N GLY A 76 -24.98 -14.83 -7.33
CA GLY A 76 -23.91 -15.03 -8.31
C GLY A 76 -22.82 -13.95 -8.23
N LEU A 77 -23.21 -12.68 -8.10
CA LEU A 77 -22.25 -11.58 -7.94
C LEU A 77 -21.49 -11.66 -6.61
N THR A 78 -22.18 -11.98 -5.51
CA THR A 78 -21.56 -12.17 -4.18
C THR A 78 -20.54 -13.31 -4.21
N ILE A 79 -20.88 -14.44 -4.81
CA ILE A 79 -19.97 -15.59 -4.97
C ILE A 79 -18.78 -15.22 -5.86
N THR A 80 -19.00 -14.47 -6.95
CA THR A 80 -17.92 -14.04 -7.85
C THR A 80 -16.90 -13.16 -7.13
N PHE A 81 -17.35 -12.12 -6.42
CA PHE A 81 -16.47 -11.22 -5.66
C PHE A 81 -15.87 -11.88 -4.41
N MET A 82 -16.38 -13.02 -3.97
CA MET A 82 -15.75 -13.85 -2.95
C MET A 82 -14.65 -14.76 -3.55
N LEU A 83 -14.94 -15.47 -4.64
CA LEU A 83 -14.07 -16.52 -5.17
C LEU A 83 -12.90 -16.00 -5.99
N VAL A 84 -13.12 -15.03 -6.88
CA VAL A 84 -12.06 -14.48 -7.75
C VAL A 84 -10.85 -13.96 -6.96
N PRO A 85 -10.99 -13.05 -5.99
CA PRO A 85 -9.87 -12.57 -5.19
C PRO A 85 -9.30 -13.64 -4.25
N SER A 86 -10.13 -14.60 -3.81
CA SER A 86 -9.67 -15.76 -3.03
C SER A 86 -8.68 -16.59 -3.85
N VAL A 87 -9.02 -16.93 -5.10
CA VAL A 87 -8.12 -17.66 -6.02
C VAL A 87 -6.83 -16.87 -6.28
N LEU A 88 -6.91 -15.57 -6.56
CA LEU A 88 -5.73 -14.73 -6.74
C LEU A 88 -4.84 -14.69 -5.48
N THR A 89 -5.46 -14.67 -4.30
CA THR A 89 -4.76 -14.77 -3.02
C THR A 89 -4.03 -16.10 -2.88
N GLN A 90 -4.68 -17.23 -3.22
CA GLN A 90 -4.04 -18.53 -3.22
C GLN A 90 -2.84 -18.56 -4.16
N LEU A 91 -3.02 -18.15 -5.42
CA LEU A 91 -1.96 -18.14 -6.42
C LEU A 91 -0.77 -17.27 -5.98
N THR A 92 -1.05 -16.11 -5.38
CA THR A 92 -0.01 -15.22 -4.85
C THR A 92 0.78 -15.88 -3.71
N LEU A 93 0.10 -16.55 -2.77
CA LEU A 93 0.76 -17.25 -1.68
C LEU A 93 1.61 -18.41 -2.16
N THR A 94 1.08 -19.23 -3.08
CA THR A 94 1.79 -20.35 -3.72
C THR A 94 3.03 -19.86 -4.46
N PHE A 95 2.91 -18.76 -5.21
CA PHE A 95 4.01 -18.19 -5.99
C PHE A 95 5.11 -17.61 -5.09
N VAL A 96 4.76 -16.79 -4.10
CA VAL A 96 5.75 -16.11 -3.23
C VAL A 96 6.58 -17.11 -2.42
N HIS A 97 5.97 -18.21 -1.97
CA HIS A 97 6.68 -19.25 -1.23
C HIS A 97 7.28 -20.35 -2.12
N ARG A 98 7.09 -20.24 -3.44
CA ARG A 98 7.57 -21.20 -4.46
C ARG A 98 7.14 -22.64 -4.16
N ASP A 99 5.89 -22.83 -3.75
CA ASP A 99 5.39 -24.16 -3.36
C ASP A 99 5.36 -25.16 -4.50
N LEU A 100 5.15 -24.69 -5.73
CA LEU A 100 5.07 -25.55 -6.90
C LEU A 100 6.40 -26.26 -7.19
N GLY A 101 7.53 -25.70 -6.73
CA GLY A 101 8.85 -26.31 -6.84
C GLY A 101 9.30 -27.06 -5.60
N ARG A 102 8.44 -27.20 -4.58
CA ARG A 102 8.73 -27.95 -3.34
C ARG A 102 7.77 -29.12 -3.24
N ASP A 103 8.24 -30.32 -2.92
CA ASP A 103 7.40 -31.51 -2.74
C ASP A 103 6.53 -31.44 -1.47
N ARG A 104 5.50 -30.58 -1.49
CA ARG A 104 4.56 -30.34 -0.38
C ARG A 104 3.11 -30.48 -0.83
N PRO A 105 2.67 -31.70 -1.22
CA PRO A 105 1.34 -31.92 -1.80
C PRO A 105 0.20 -31.49 -0.86
N LEU A 106 0.36 -31.64 0.46
CA LEU A 106 -0.64 -31.23 1.44
C LEU A 106 -0.86 -29.71 1.48
N VAL A 107 0.19 -28.91 1.32
CA VAL A 107 0.07 -27.43 1.30
C VAL A 107 -0.64 -27.00 0.03
N LEU A 108 -0.28 -27.60 -1.12
CA LEU A 108 -0.95 -27.33 -2.39
C LEU A 108 -2.43 -27.74 -2.36
N PHE A 109 -2.75 -28.87 -1.72
CA PHE A 109 -4.13 -29.30 -1.51
C PHE A 109 -4.93 -28.30 -0.66
N MET A 110 -4.32 -27.77 0.42
CA MET A 110 -4.96 -26.71 1.24
C MET A 110 -5.17 -25.42 0.44
N HIS A 111 -4.25 -25.05 -0.46
CA HIS A 111 -4.47 -23.94 -1.39
C HIS A 111 -5.63 -24.19 -2.34
N LEU A 112 -5.79 -25.41 -2.86
CA LEU A 112 -6.92 -25.80 -3.72
C LEU A 112 -8.27 -25.70 -2.98
N LEU A 113 -8.30 -26.06 -1.70
CA LEU A 113 -9.46 -25.90 -0.82
C LEU A 113 -9.69 -24.45 -0.34
N GLN A 114 -8.93 -23.48 -0.84
CA GLN A 114 -8.94 -22.08 -0.40
C GLN A 114 -8.52 -21.85 1.06
N MET A 115 -7.92 -22.85 1.71
CA MET A 115 -7.43 -22.78 3.09
C MET A 115 -5.97 -22.29 3.21
N GLY A 116 -5.36 -21.85 2.10
CA GLY A 116 -3.98 -21.35 2.05
C GLY A 116 -3.63 -20.28 3.11
N PRO A 117 -4.42 -19.20 3.27
CA PRO A 117 -4.17 -18.19 4.30
C PRO A 117 -4.14 -18.75 5.72
N ILE A 118 -4.88 -19.82 6.00
CA ILE A 118 -4.93 -20.46 7.33
C ILE A 118 -3.65 -21.28 7.55
N ILE A 119 -3.32 -22.18 6.62
CA ILE A 119 -2.11 -23.01 6.75
C ILE A 119 -0.85 -22.16 6.84
N ARG A 120 -0.75 -21.07 6.06
CA ARG A 120 0.39 -20.14 6.12
C ARG A 120 0.45 -19.32 7.40
N CYS A 121 -0.70 -18.97 7.97
CA CYS A 121 -0.73 -18.32 9.27
C CYS A 121 -0.23 -19.27 10.36
N ILE A 122 -0.64 -20.54 10.34
CA ILE A 122 -0.16 -21.57 11.27
C ILE A 122 1.36 -21.75 11.11
N GLU A 123 1.88 -21.87 9.89
CA GLU A 123 3.32 -21.97 9.65
C GLU A 123 4.08 -20.76 10.21
N ALA A 124 3.60 -19.54 10.00
CA ALA A 124 4.22 -18.33 10.52
C ALA A 124 4.24 -18.30 12.06
N LEU A 125 3.18 -18.77 12.72
CA LEU A 125 3.11 -18.90 14.17
C LEU A 125 4.06 -19.97 14.70
N VAL A 126 4.14 -21.12 14.04
CA VAL A 126 5.09 -22.19 14.38
C VAL A 126 6.54 -21.69 14.26
N VAL A 127 6.88 -20.98 13.18
CA VAL A 127 8.21 -20.37 13.01
C VAL A 127 8.49 -19.35 14.12
N TYR A 128 7.50 -18.55 14.51
CA TYR A 128 7.63 -17.61 15.61
C TYR A 128 7.92 -18.31 16.96
N TRP A 129 7.22 -19.39 17.28
CA TRP A 129 7.44 -20.15 18.52
C TRP A 129 8.75 -20.94 18.54
N GLN A 130 9.28 -21.30 17.37
CA GLN A 130 10.57 -21.99 17.22
C GLN A 130 11.77 -21.03 17.18
N ALA A 131 11.53 -19.74 16.96
CA ALA A 131 12.57 -18.71 16.94
C ALA A 131 13.34 -18.69 18.27
N GLY A 132 14.68 -18.63 18.20
CA GLY A 132 15.58 -18.67 19.36
C GLY A 132 15.84 -20.05 19.98
N LYS A 133 15.15 -21.12 19.59
CA LYS A 133 15.43 -22.50 20.11
C LYS A 133 16.27 -23.36 19.17
N LYS A 134 16.14 -23.16 17.85
CA LYS A 134 16.87 -23.87 16.79
C LYS A 134 17.20 -22.88 15.68
N GLU A 135 18.29 -22.15 15.81
CA GLU A 135 18.78 -21.26 14.75
C GLU A 135 20.01 -21.87 14.09
N GLU A 136 19.93 -22.07 12.78
CA GLU A 136 21.10 -22.45 11.97
C GLU A 136 22.09 -21.26 11.92
N PRO A 137 23.41 -21.52 11.91
CA PRO A 137 24.44 -20.49 12.05
C PRO A 137 24.56 -19.54 10.84
N TYR A 138 23.83 -19.78 9.74
CA TYR A 138 23.93 -18.96 8.53
C TYR A 138 23.02 -17.73 8.63
N VAL A 139 23.63 -16.55 8.55
CA VAL A 139 22.94 -15.27 8.77
C VAL A 139 23.02 -14.40 7.53
N THR A 140 21.89 -13.88 7.06
CA THR A 140 21.89 -12.92 5.94
C THR A 140 22.17 -11.52 6.46
N ILE A 141 23.16 -10.84 5.89
CA ILE A 141 23.51 -9.47 6.24
C ILE A 141 22.62 -8.51 5.44
N SER A 142 21.75 -7.77 6.12
CA SER A 142 21.02 -6.65 5.51
C SER A 142 21.65 -5.34 5.93
N ARG A 143 22.09 -4.54 4.96
CA ARG A 143 22.63 -3.19 5.19
C ARG A 143 21.50 -2.17 5.08
N LYS A 144 21.12 -1.51 6.18
CA LYS A 144 20.16 -0.39 6.16
C LYS A 144 20.73 0.83 6.87
N ILE A 145 20.44 2.02 6.34
CA ILE A 145 20.88 3.28 6.92
C ILE A 145 19.86 3.69 8.01
N LYS A 146 20.33 3.82 9.26
CA LYS A 146 19.49 4.37 10.34
C LYS A 146 19.46 5.88 10.23
N LEU A 147 18.26 6.45 10.14
CA LEU A 147 18.04 7.88 10.32
C LEU A 147 18.26 8.26 11.79
N LYS A 148 19.44 8.77 12.13
CA LYS A 148 19.69 9.40 13.43
C LYS A 148 19.38 10.89 13.33
N HIS A 149 18.32 11.32 14.01
CA HIS A 149 17.95 12.72 14.18
C HIS A 149 17.74 13.55 12.89
N GLY A 150 17.47 12.91 11.75
CA GLY A 150 17.06 13.59 10.52
C GLY A 150 18.19 14.20 9.68
N ARG A 151 19.46 13.85 9.95
CA ARG A 151 20.51 13.91 8.94
C ARG A 151 20.77 12.48 8.46
N GLY A 152 20.86 12.26 7.15
CA GLY A 152 21.29 10.99 6.53
C GLY A 152 22.77 10.70 6.79
N LEU A 153 23.18 10.80 8.04
CA LEU A 153 24.54 10.62 8.53
C LEU A 153 24.54 9.50 9.59
N GLY A 154 23.82 8.41 9.30
CA GLY A 154 23.90 7.19 10.08
C GLY A 154 24.94 6.27 9.44
N SER A 155 25.82 5.67 10.25
CA SER A 155 26.64 4.54 9.79
C SER A 155 25.69 3.46 9.26
N ALA A 156 26.01 2.92 8.08
CA ALA A 156 25.26 1.80 7.50
C ALA A 156 25.29 0.65 8.50
N LEU A 157 24.12 0.26 8.98
CA LEU A 157 24.01 -0.82 9.97
C LEU A 157 23.85 -2.12 9.21
N GLU A 158 24.88 -2.94 9.30
CA GLU A 158 24.85 -4.33 8.86
C GLU A 158 24.13 -5.12 9.96
N CYS A 159 22.89 -5.53 9.65
CA CYS A 159 22.07 -6.34 10.53
C CYS A 159 22.13 -7.77 10.04
N GLU A 160 22.67 -8.63 10.89
CA GLU A 160 22.58 -10.07 10.75
C GLU A 160 21.12 -10.49 11.04
N ILE A 161 20.41 -10.96 10.01
CA ILE A 161 19.03 -11.47 10.10
C ILE A 161 19.06 -12.99 10.14
N GLY A 162 18.59 -13.57 11.24
CA GLY A 162 18.47 -15.02 11.41
C GLY A 162 17.48 -15.66 10.44
N HIS A 163 17.63 -16.96 10.18
CA HIS A 163 16.76 -17.71 9.25
C HIS A 163 15.27 -17.63 9.64
N SER A 164 14.98 -17.72 10.94
CA SER A 164 13.63 -17.60 11.53
C SER A 164 12.99 -16.24 11.20
N GLU A 165 13.74 -15.15 11.35
CA GLU A 165 13.29 -13.78 11.05
C GLU A 165 13.08 -13.57 9.55
N ARG A 166 13.96 -14.12 8.70
CA ARG A 166 13.81 -14.08 7.24
C ARG A 166 12.52 -14.77 6.80
N LYS A 167 12.28 -16.00 7.25
CA LYS A 167 11.06 -16.75 6.91
C LYS A 167 9.80 -16.03 7.40
N LEU A 168 9.85 -15.42 8.58
CA LEU A 168 8.74 -14.61 9.09
C LEU A 168 8.52 -13.33 8.27
N ALA A 169 9.60 -12.70 7.79
CA ALA A 169 9.53 -11.54 6.89
C ALA A 169 8.93 -11.91 5.53
N GLU A 170 9.27 -13.09 4.98
CA GLU A 170 8.67 -13.63 3.76
C GLU A 170 7.15 -13.80 3.92
N HIS A 171 6.69 -14.46 5.00
CA HIS A 171 5.27 -14.56 5.31
C HIS A 171 4.60 -13.19 5.44
N ARG A 172 5.20 -12.25 6.17
CA ARG A 172 4.64 -10.88 6.32
C ARG A 172 4.50 -10.18 4.97
N ASN A 173 5.52 -10.27 4.12
CA ASN A 173 5.50 -9.61 2.82
C ASN A 173 4.49 -10.26 1.87
N ALA A 174 4.35 -11.59 1.91
CA ALA A 174 3.31 -12.31 1.18
C ALA A 174 1.90 -11.83 1.59
N PHE A 175 1.62 -11.81 2.90
CA PHE A 175 0.31 -11.41 3.42
C PHE A 175 0.00 -9.92 3.21
N LYS A 176 1.01 -9.05 3.18
CA LYS A 176 0.80 -7.65 2.79
C LYS A 176 0.29 -7.55 1.35
N ARG A 177 0.88 -8.31 0.41
CA ARG A 177 0.48 -8.30 -1.00
C ARG A 177 -0.93 -8.87 -1.19
N THR A 178 -1.24 -9.98 -0.53
CA THR A 178 -2.57 -10.59 -0.61
C THR A 178 -3.65 -9.73 0.02
N ALA A 179 -3.36 -9.05 1.13
CA ALA A 179 -4.30 -8.11 1.76
C ALA A 179 -4.68 -6.96 0.81
N VAL A 180 -3.75 -6.47 -0.01
CA VAL A 180 -4.03 -5.45 -1.04
C VAL A 180 -4.91 -6.03 -2.15
N ILE A 181 -4.59 -7.22 -2.65
CA ILE A 181 -5.40 -7.91 -3.68
C ILE A 181 -6.84 -8.12 -3.18
N GLN A 182 -6.99 -8.70 -1.98
CA GLN A 182 -8.29 -8.96 -1.37
C GLN A 182 -9.09 -7.67 -1.18
N ALA A 183 -8.46 -6.61 -0.65
CA ALA A 183 -9.12 -5.33 -0.41
C ALA A 183 -9.72 -4.69 -1.67
N PHE A 184 -8.96 -4.63 -2.77
CA PHE A 184 -9.37 -3.88 -3.96
C PHE A 184 -10.09 -4.73 -5.01
N LEU A 185 -9.76 -6.02 -5.15
CA LEU A 185 -10.41 -6.92 -6.10
C LEU A 185 -11.56 -7.73 -5.49
N GLY A 186 -11.64 -7.80 -4.15
CA GLY A 186 -12.70 -8.50 -3.43
C GLY A 186 -13.57 -7.58 -2.60
N SER A 187 -13.03 -7.07 -1.50
CA SER A 187 -13.79 -6.31 -0.50
C SER A 187 -14.44 -5.05 -1.09
N THR A 188 -13.76 -4.33 -1.98
CA THR A 188 -14.28 -3.10 -2.61
C THR A 188 -15.51 -3.36 -3.50
N PRO A 189 -15.45 -4.23 -4.53
CA PRO A 189 -16.64 -4.56 -5.31
C PRO A 189 -17.72 -5.24 -4.46
N GLN A 190 -17.34 -6.03 -3.46
CA GLN A 190 -18.29 -6.63 -2.52
C GLN A 190 -19.06 -5.58 -1.72
N LEU A 191 -18.38 -4.61 -1.12
CA LEU A 191 -19.01 -3.51 -0.39
C LEU A 191 -19.91 -2.66 -1.31
N THR A 192 -19.43 -2.38 -2.52
CA THR A 192 -20.19 -1.63 -3.54
C THR A 192 -21.49 -2.36 -3.90
N LEU A 193 -21.40 -3.67 -4.13
CA LEU A 193 -22.54 -4.53 -4.46
C LEU A 193 -23.56 -4.58 -3.33
N GLN A 194 -23.11 -4.85 -2.09
CA GLN A 194 -24.02 -4.99 -0.96
C GLN A 194 -24.67 -3.65 -0.56
N LEU A 195 -23.95 -2.54 -0.68
CA LEU A 195 -24.53 -1.22 -0.48
C LEU A 195 -25.59 -0.92 -1.55
N TYR A 196 -25.31 -1.23 -2.82
CA TYR A 196 -26.26 -1.07 -3.92
C TYR A 196 -27.51 -1.94 -3.74
N ALA A 197 -27.35 -3.23 -3.39
CA ALA A 197 -28.47 -4.13 -3.11
C ALA A 197 -29.35 -3.63 -1.96
N THR A 198 -28.73 -3.07 -0.90
CA THR A 198 -29.47 -2.48 0.23
C THR A 198 -30.37 -1.32 -0.22
N ILE A 199 -29.86 -0.46 -1.10
CA ILE A 199 -30.63 0.66 -1.64
C ILE A 199 -31.78 0.16 -2.51
N GLN A 200 -31.53 -0.83 -3.38
CA GLN A 200 -32.54 -1.34 -4.30
C GLN A 200 -33.67 -2.08 -3.58
N GLU A 201 -33.33 -2.90 -2.59
CA GLU A 201 -34.31 -3.70 -1.86
C GLU A 201 -35.02 -2.92 -0.74
N LYS A 202 -34.50 -1.77 -0.34
CA LYS A 202 -35.07 -0.87 0.68
C LYS A 202 -35.16 -1.46 2.10
N TYR A 203 -34.48 -2.58 2.36
CA TYR A 203 -34.33 -3.16 3.69
C TYR A 203 -32.88 -3.61 3.96
N ILE A 204 -32.51 -3.64 5.24
CA ILE A 204 -31.16 -4.02 5.69
C ILE A 204 -31.22 -5.42 6.27
N LEU A 205 -30.63 -6.39 5.56
CA LEU A 205 -30.47 -7.75 6.06
C LEU A 205 -29.23 -7.81 6.99
N PRO A 206 -29.29 -8.38 8.22
CA PRO A 206 -28.16 -8.36 9.15
C PRO A 206 -26.87 -9.01 8.59
N PRO A 207 -26.91 -10.17 7.90
CA PRO A 207 -25.76 -10.71 7.16
C PRO A 207 -25.15 -9.74 6.13
N ARG A 208 -25.98 -8.93 5.45
CA ARG A 208 -25.50 -7.95 4.48
C ARG A 208 -24.75 -6.82 5.17
N LEU A 209 -25.30 -6.31 6.27
CA LEU A 209 -24.64 -5.28 7.08
C LEU A 209 -23.30 -5.79 7.65
N ALA A 210 -23.27 -7.01 8.18
CA ALA A 210 -22.04 -7.62 8.68
C ALA A 210 -20.95 -7.69 7.59
N LEU A 211 -21.33 -8.17 6.40
CA LEU A 211 -20.41 -8.25 5.27
C LEU A 211 -19.94 -6.85 4.81
N MET A 212 -20.82 -5.86 4.77
CA MET A 212 -20.45 -4.47 4.45
C MET A 212 -19.44 -3.90 5.45
N VAL A 213 -19.65 -4.11 6.75
CA VAL A 213 -18.74 -3.63 7.80
C VAL A 213 -17.38 -4.30 7.70
N ILE A 214 -17.35 -5.62 7.55
CA ILE A 214 -16.08 -6.37 7.43
C ILE A 214 -15.35 -5.96 6.15
N SER A 215 -16.05 -5.85 5.01
CA SER A 215 -15.45 -5.38 3.77
C SER A 215 -14.88 -3.98 3.90
N LEU A 216 -15.56 -3.05 4.57
CA LEU A 216 -15.00 -1.71 4.82
C LEU A 216 -13.71 -1.78 5.64
N ILE A 217 -13.68 -2.60 6.71
CA ILE A 217 -12.48 -2.80 7.53
C ILE A 217 -11.33 -3.37 6.69
N SER A 218 -11.61 -4.39 5.86
CA SER A 218 -10.63 -5.00 4.96
C SER A 218 -10.07 -4.01 3.95
N ILE A 219 -10.91 -3.16 3.37
CA ILE A 219 -10.47 -2.15 2.40
C ILE A 219 -9.56 -1.12 3.06
N VAL A 220 -9.95 -0.61 4.23
CA VAL A 220 -9.14 0.37 4.97
C VAL A 220 -7.81 -0.24 5.40
N TYR A 221 -7.81 -1.49 5.87
CA TYR A 221 -6.58 -2.21 6.20
C TYR A 221 -5.70 -2.42 4.97
N GLY A 222 -6.25 -2.87 3.84
CA GLY A 222 -5.53 -3.06 2.59
C GLY A 222 -4.95 -1.75 2.04
N ALA A 223 -5.70 -0.65 2.08
CA ALA A 223 -5.22 0.68 1.67
C ALA A 223 -4.10 1.20 2.58
N LEU A 224 -4.18 0.93 3.89
CA LEU A 224 -3.12 1.23 4.84
C LEU A 224 -1.86 0.40 4.57
N VAL A 225 -2.00 -0.91 4.36
CA VAL A 225 -0.90 -1.80 3.99
C VAL A 225 -0.26 -1.36 2.68
N CYS A 226 -1.06 -1.02 1.67
CA CYS A 226 -0.59 -0.48 0.39
C CYS A 226 0.21 0.81 0.60
N SER A 227 -0.31 1.76 1.38
CA SER A 227 0.37 3.04 1.66
C SER A 227 1.68 2.85 2.43
N VAL A 228 1.71 1.93 3.39
CA VAL A 228 2.94 1.60 4.14
C VAL A 228 3.95 0.90 3.25
N LEU A 229 3.52 -0.03 2.40
CA LEU A 229 4.39 -0.72 1.45
C LEU A 229 4.98 0.27 0.44
N ALA A 230 4.17 1.23 -0.03
CA ALA A 230 4.63 2.29 -0.91
C ALA A 230 5.77 3.11 -0.31
N ILE A 231 5.61 3.52 0.96
CA ILE A 231 6.65 4.26 1.69
C ILE A 231 7.88 3.39 1.89
N GLN A 232 7.71 2.09 2.19
CA GLN A 232 8.82 1.15 2.36
C GLN A 232 9.62 0.96 1.07
N ILE A 233 8.96 0.81 -0.08
CA ILE A 233 9.62 0.68 -1.39
C ILE A 233 10.33 1.99 -1.76
N LYS A 234 9.65 3.12 -1.57
CA LYS A 234 10.20 4.45 -1.90
C LYS A 234 11.44 4.81 -1.07
N TYR A 235 11.51 4.34 0.16
CA TYR A 235 12.60 4.63 1.11
C TYR A 235 13.28 3.34 1.60
N ASP A 236 13.53 2.38 0.70
CA ASP A 236 14.04 1.05 1.11
C ASP A 236 15.42 1.11 1.78
N ASP A 237 16.25 2.08 1.39
CA ASP A 237 17.56 2.35 2.00
C ASP A 237 17.46 2.69 3.50
N TYR A 238 16.29 3.14 3.95
CA TYR A 238 16.05 3.62 5.30
C TYR A 238 15.21 2.65 6.14
N LYS A 239 15.56 2.48 7.42
CA LYS A 239 14.71 1.74 8.37
C LYS A 239 13.49 2.58 8.77
N VAL A 240 12.41 2.48 8.01
CA VAL A 240 11.16 3.22 8.26
C VAL A 240 10.35 2.56 9.39
N ARG A 241 10.13 3.28 10.49
CA ARG A 241 9.17 2.89 11.55
C ARG A 241 8.10 3.98 11.70
N MET A 242 6.85 3.57 11.60
CA MET A 242 5.69 4.46 11.73
C MET A 242 5.29 4.60 13.20
N LYS A 243 4.92 5.82 13.60
CA LYS A 243 4.33 6.09 14.93
C LYS A 243 2.86 5.65 14.95
N PRO A 244 2.30 5.24 16.11
CA PRO A 244 0.87 4.89 16.23
C PRO A 244 -0.09 5.98 15.72
N ALA A 245 0.21 7.24 16.03
CA ALA A 245 -0.56 8.39 15.54
C ALA A 245 -0.58 8.49 14.00
N ALA A 246 0.50 8.08 13.32
CA ALA A 246 0.56 8.06 11.87
C ALA A 246 -0.40 7.01 11.29
N TYR A 247 -0.51 5.84 11.93
CA TYR A 247 -1.49 4.82 11.55
C TYR A 247 -2.92 5.31 11.74
N LEU A 248 -3.24 5.94 12.87
CA LEU A 248 -4.58 6.50 13.09
C LEU A 248 -4.94 7.55 12.03
N CYS A 249 -4.02 8.46 11.72
CA CYS A 249 -4.20 9.47 10.68
C CYS A 249 -4.42 8.84 9.29
N MET A 250 -3.66 7.79 8.94
CA MET A 250 -3.85 7.06 7.68
C MET A 250 -5.20 6.32 7.64
N ILE A 251 -5.64 5.73 8.75
CA ILE A 251 -6.95 5.06 8.84
C ILE A 251 -8.07 6.06 8.58
N LEU A 252 -8.03 7.23 9.22
CA LEU A 252 -9.04 8.28 9.02
C LEU A 252 -9.01 8.83 7.60
N TRP A 253 -7.82 9.15 7.06
CA TRP A 253 -7.66 9.59 5.68
C TRP A 253 -8.22 8.55 4.69
N ARG A 254 -7.71 7.31 4.70
CA ARG A 254 -8.11 6.28 3.73
C ARG A 254 -9.56 5.84 3.91
N GLY A 255 -10.02 5.73 5.15
CA GLY A 255 -11.41 5.39 5.47
C GLY A 255 -12.39 6.39 4.88
N LEU A 256 -12.17 7.69 5.10
CA LEU A 256 -13.04 8.74 4.56
C LEU A 256 -12.94 8.85 3.04
N GLU A 257 -11.73 8.78 2.47
CA GLU A 257 -11.50 8.82 1.01
C GLU A 257 -12.29 7.70 0.29
N ILE A 258 -12.15 6.46 0.79
CA ILE A 258 -12.75 5.29 0.15
C ILE A 258 -14.26 5.22 0.41
N ALA A 259 -14.71 5.48 1.64
CA ALA A 259 -16.13 5.42 1.98
C ALA A 259 -16.93 6.45 1.18
N THR A 260 -16.42 7.69 1.03
CA THR A 260 -17.06 8.72 0.22
C THR A 260 -17.12 8.34 -1.26
N ARG A 261 -16.04 7.77 -1.80
CA ARG A 261 -15.98 7.31 -3.19
C ARG A 261 -16.97 6.19 -3.47
N ILE A 262 -16.99 5.14 -2.65
CA ILE A 262 -17.91 4.00 -2.82
C ILE A 262 -19.35 4.48 -2.69
N THR A 263 -19.66 5.28 -1.68
CA THR A 263 -21.03 5.80 -1.48
C THR A 263 -21.47 6.65 -2.66
N THR A 264 -20.60 7.51 -3.19
CA THR A 264 -20.90 8.34 -4.36
C THR A 264 -21.19 7.49 -5.61
N LEU A 265 -20.37 6.47 -5.88
CA LEU A 265 -20.57 5.58 -7.02
C LEU A 265 -21.88 4.78 -6.90
N VAL A 266 -22.21 4.32 -5.69
CA VAL A 266 -23.43 3.53 -5.44
C VAL A 266 -24.69 4.40 -5.51
N LEU A 267 -24.64 5.63 -4.98
CA LEU A 267 -25.74 6.58 -5.14
C LEU A 267 -25.95 6.88 -6.62
N PHE A 268 -24.88 7.21 -7.36
CA PHE A 268 -24.96 7.44 -8.79
C PHE A 268 -25.53 6.23 -9.55
N SER A 269 -25.08 5.00 -9.24
CA SER A 269 -25.59 3.80 -9.89
C SER A 269 -27.06 3.50 -9.58
N SER A 270 -27.58 3.98 -8.44
CA SER A 270 -29.00 3.86 -8.11
C SER A 270 -29.91 4.72 -8.99
N ALA A 271 -29.41 5.84 -9.52
CA ALA A 271 -30.16 6.71 -10.44
C ALA A 271 -29.87 6.39 -11.92
N LEU A 272 -28.61 6.09 -12.25
CA LEU A 272 -28.13 5.93 -13.63
C LEU A 272 -27.36 4.60 -13.79
N THR A 273 -28.09 3.48 -13.73
CA THR A 273 -27.52 2.13 -13.66
C THR A 273 -26.57 1.78 -14.81
N PHE A 274 -26.89 2.13 -16.05
CA PHE A 274 -26.02 1.79 -17.20
C PHE A 274 -24.78 2.68 -17.29
N TRP A 275 -24.91 3.95 -16.88
CA TRP A 275 -23.82 4.93 -16.98
C TRP A 275 -22.71 4.67 -15.97
N VAL A 276 -22.97 3.98 -14.85
CA VAL A 276 -21.91 3.62 -13.89
C VAL A 276 -20.86 2.70 -14.51
N VAL A 277 -21.26 1.82 -15.43
CA VAL A 277 -20.33 0.91 -16.13
C VAL A 277 -19.41 1.73 -17.02
N LEU A 278 -19.95 2.73 -17.73
CA LEU A 278 -19.14 3.64 -18.55
C LEU A 278 -18.16 4.43 -17.69
N VAL A 279 -18.62 5.05 -16.60
CA VAL A 279 -17.77 5.81 -15.67
C VAL A 279 -16.66 4.93 -15.08
N GLY A 280 -17.01 3.72 -14.63
CA GLY A 280 -16.07 2.75 -14.08
C GLY A 280 -15.03 2.29 -15.10
N LEU A 281 -15.47 1.95 -16.32
CA LEU A 281 -14.58 1.50 -17.40
C LEU A 281 -13.67 2.63 -17.87
N THR A 282 -14.18 3.84 -18.07
CA THR A 282 -13.35 5.00 -18.44
C THR A 282 -12.26 5.26 -17.41
N ASN A 283 -12.60 5.21 -16.12
CA ASN A 283 -11.60 5.32 -15.06
C ASN A 283 -10.56 4.20 -15.15
N LEU A 284 -11.01 2.94 -15.27
CA LEU A 284 -10.11 1.79 -15.37
C LEU A 284 -9.13 1.93 -16.54
N LEU A 285 -9.61 2.29 -17.73
CA LEU A 285 -8.78 2.45 -18.92
C LEU A 285 -7.77 3.59 -18.74
N ILE A 286 -8.19 4.74 -18.18
CA ILE A 286 -7.29 5.87 -17.93
C ILE A 286 -6.12 5.45 -17.03
N PHE A 287 -6.40 4.83 -15.87
CA PHE A 287 -5.34 4.43 -14.95
C PHE A 287 -4.54 3.23 -15.43
N PHE A 288 -5.14 2.34 -16.21
CA PHE A 288 -4.46 1.21 -16.80
C PHE A 288 -3.45 1.66 -17.85
N PHE A 289 -3.84 2.55 -18.78
CA PHE A 289 -2.96 2.99 -19.86
C PHE A 289 -1.94 4.07 -19.43
N GLN A 290 -2.19 4.81 -18.34
CA GLN A 290 -1.30 5.88 -17.90
C GLN A 290 0.19 5.44 -17.76
N PRO A 291 0.55 4.34 -17.08
CA PRO A 291 1.94 3.89 -17.00
C PRO A 291 2.53 3.44 -18.33
N TRP A 292 1.72 2.83 -19.21
CA TRP A 292 2.16 2.38 -20.54
C TRP A 292 2.46 3.56 -21.47
N VAL A 293 1.63 4.60 -21.43
CA VAL A 293 1.86 5.82 -22.21
C VAL A 293 3.15 6.50 -21.78
N GLU A 294 3.41 6.60 -20.47
CA GLU A 294 4.67 7.15 -19.95
C GLU A 294 5.89 6.30 -20.38
N PHE A 295 5.76 4.97 -20.31
CA PHE A 295 6.80 4.05 -20.77
C PHE A 295 7.13 4.21 -22.26
N TRP A 296 6.11 4.27 -23.12
CA TRP A 296 6.31 4.47 -24.55
C TRP A 296 6.84 5.87 -24.88
N ALA A 297 6.38 6.90 -24.17
CA ALA A 297 6.86 8.27 -24.35
C ALA A 297 8.36 8.39 -24.04
N ARG A 298 8.86 7.66 -23.03
CA ARG A 298 10.28 7.63 -22.65
C ARG A 298 11.15 6.73 -23.53
N ARG A 299 10.57 5.95 -24.45
CA ARG A 299 11.28 4.94 -25.27
C ARG A 299 12.20 4.03 -24.45
N ALA A 300 11.76 3.65 -23.24
CA ALA A 300 12.56 2.86 -22.32
C ALA A 300 12.58 1.37 -22.72
N SER A 301 13.67 0.67 -22.38
CA SER A 301 13.75 -0.78 -22.45
C SER A 301 13.12 -1.42 -21.21
N LEU A 302 12.61 -2.65 -21.35
CA LEU A 302 12.10 -3.42 -20.22
C LEU A 302 13.22 -3.72 -19.20
N PRO A 303 12.91 -3.79 -17.89
CA PRO A 303 13.91 -4.13 -16.88
C PRO A 303 14.48 -5.54 -17.08
N GLU A 304 15.81 -5.66 -17.18
CA GLU A 304 16.50 -6.94 -17.42
C GLU A 304 16.15 -8.02 -16.38
N ASN A 305 15.89 -7.63 -15.12
CA ASN A 305 15.61 -8.57 -14.04
C ASN A 305 14.29 -9.33 -14.20
N ILE A 306 13.28 -8.74 -14.84
CA ILE A 306 12.02 -9.43 -15.08
C ILE A 306 12.16 -10.37 -16.28
N GLU A 307 12.88 -9.95 -17.31
CA GLU A 307 13.15 -10.74 -18.51
C GLU A 307 14.05 -11.96 -18.24
N LYS A 308 14.98 -11.87 -17.28
CA LYS A 308 15.80 -13.02 -16.85
C LYS A 308 15.00 -14.10 -16.10
N ASN A 309 13.91 -13.71 -15.40
CA ASN A 309 13.10 -14.63 -14.60
C ASN A 309 11.90 -15.21 -15.36
N PHE A 310 11.46 -14.57 -16.45
CA PHE A 310 10.26 -14.94 -17.19
C PHE A 310 10.45 -14.86 -18.70
N SER A 311 9.71 -15.68 -19.46
CA SER A 311 9.60 -15.50 -20.91
C SER A 311 9.03 -14.12 -21.26
N LYS A 312 9.32 -13.58 -22.45
CA LYS A 312 8.78 -12.28 -22.90
C LYS A 312 7.25 -12.17 -22.75
N LEU A 313 6.54 -13.26 -23.00
CA LEU A 313 5.10 -13.35 -22.77
C LEU A 313 4.76 -13.30 -21.27
N GLY A 314 5.47 -14.06 -20.43
CA GLY A 314 5.28 -14.06 -18.97
C GLY A 314 5.52 -12.67 -18.36
N THR A 315 6.58 -11.98 -18.75
CA THR A 315 6.89 -10.61 -18.32
C THR A 315 5.74 -9.65 -18.67
N THR A 316 5.25 -9.72 -19.90
CA THR A 316 4.12 -8.88 -20.36
C THR A 316 2.86 -9.13 -19.55
N VAL A 317 2.54 -10.41 -19.29
CA VAL A 317 1.36 -10.80 -18.48
C VAL A 317 1.50 -10.28 -17.04
N VAL A 318 2.66 -10.42 -16.42
CA VAL A 318 2.91 -9.93 -15.06
C VAL A 318 2.77 -8.41 -14.98
N LEU A 319 3.37 -7.67 -15.93
CA LEU A 319 3.24 -6.21 -16.02
C LEU A 319 1.78 -5.79 -16.23
N CYS A 320 1.02 -6.50 -17.07
CA CYS A 320 -0.41 -6.29 -17.27
C CYS A 320 -1.21 -6.50 -15.98
N MET A 321 -0.92 -7.56 -15.21
CA MET A 321 -1.58 -7.81 -13.93
C MET A 321 -1.24 -6.75 -12.87
N ILE A 322 0.02 -6.30 -12.81
CA ILE A 322 0.45 -5.24 -11.89
C ILE A 322 -0.22 -3.90 -12.25
N THR A 323 -0.26 -3.55 -13.55
CA THR A 323 -0.92 -2.32 -14.03
C THR A 323 -2.43 -2.38 -13.82
N PHE A 324 -3.06 -3.54 -13.99
CA PHE A 324 -4.47 -3.76 -13.67
C PHE A 324 -4.75 -3.55 -12.17
N LEU A 325 -3.96 -4.15 -11.29
CA LEU A 325 -4.09 -3.96 -9.84
C LEU A 325 -3.87 -2.48 -9.45
N TYR A 326 -2.86 -1.83 -10.02
CA TYR A 326 -2.61 -0.39 -9.86
C TYR A 326 -3.81 0.44 -10.29
N ALA A 327 -4.43 0.11 -11.43
CA ALA A 327 -5.62 0.80 -11.91
C ALA A 327 -6.80 0.62 -10.94
N CYS A 328 -7.07 -0.61 -10.48
CA CYS A 328 -8.11 -0.90 -9.49
C CYS A 328 -7.90 -0.11 -8.20
N ILE A 329 -6.67 -0.01 -7.68
CA ILE A 329 -6.37 0.79 -6.48
C ILE A 329 -6.69 2.27 -6.75
N ASN A 330 -6.18 2.83 -7.86
CA ASN A 330 -6.32 4.25 -8.17
C ASN A 330 -7.74 4.69 -8.53
N ILE A 331 -8.64 3.77 -8.89
CA ILE A 331 -10.08 4.05 -9.01
C ILE A 331 -10.68 4.54 -7.68
N PHE A 332 -10.22 3.98 -6.57
CA PHE A 332 -10.81 4.22 -5.24
C PHE A 332 -9.96 5.10 -4.35
N CYS A 333 -8.63 5.00 -4.40
CA CYS A 333 -7.74 5.81 -3.59
C CYS A 333 -6.39 6.03 -4.27
N TRP A 334 -5.71 7.14 -3.97
CA TRP A 334 -4.38 7.39 -4.53
C TRP A 334 -3.39 6.31 -4.10
N SER A 335 -2.85 5.55 -5.05
CA SER A 335 -1.70 4.69 -4.80
C SER A 335 -0.48 5.58 -4.57
N ALA A 336 0.05 5.58 -3.34
CA ALA A 336 1.27 6.32 -3.02
C ALA A 336 2.52 5.80 -3.77
N VAL A 337 2.37 4.71 -4.54
CA VAL A 337 3.28 4.19 -5.55
C VAL A 337 2.86 4.75 -6.90
N GLN A 338 3.68 5.60 -7.54
CA GLN A 338 3.54 5.87 -8.97
C GLN A 338 4.32 4.79 -9.73
N LEU A 339 3.62 4.03 -10.55
CA LEU A 339 4.21 2.94 -11.32
C LEU A 339 5.02 3.53 -12.49
N ASP A 340 6.31 3.24 -12.53
CA ASP A 340 7.22 3.63 -13.61
C ASP A 340 7.83 2.37 -14.22
N LEU A 341 7.28 1.93 -15.36
CA LEU A 341 7.70 0.68 -16.00
C LEU A 341 9.13 0.75 -16.56
N ALA A 342 9.70 1.95 -16.67
CA ALA A 342 11.08 2.16 -17.13
C ALA A 342 12.11 2.01 -16.01
N ASP A 343 11.70 2.18 -14.74
CA ASP A 343 12.60 2.08 -13.60
C ASP A 343 12.79 0.61 -13.19
N HIS A 344 13.98 0.29 -12.69
CA HIS A 344 14.35 -1.04 -12.24
C HIS A 344 13.40 -1.59 -11.17
N ASP A 345 12.99 -0.72 -10.24
CA ASP A 345 12.10 -1.09 -9.13
C ASP A 345 10.62 -0.96 -9.49
N LEU A 346 10.29 -0.65 -10.75
CA LEU A 346 8.95 -0.34 -11.27
C LEU A 346 8.24 0.83 -10.57
N VAL A 347 8.94 1.61 -9.75
CA VAL A 347 8.35 2.61 -8.83
C VAL A 347 9.13 3.92 -8.86
N GLU A 348 8.43 5.02 -9.15
CA GLU A 348 9.04 6.36 -9.16
C GLU A 348 9.42 6.80 -7.73
N LYS A 349 10.72 7.00 -7.48
CA LYS A 349 11.26 7.39 -6.16
C LYS A 349 11.10 8.89 -5.83
N GLN A 350 10.77 9.75 -6.80
CA GLN A 350 10.64 11.19 -6.57
C GLN A 350 9.23 11.62 -6.08
N PRO A 351 9.11 12.57 -5.15
CA PRO A 351 7.81 13.09 -4.71
C PRO A 351 7.25 14.14 -5.69
N ARG A 352 6.26 13.75 -6.51
CA ARG A 352 5.50 14.67 -7.38
C ARG A 352 4.23 15.18 -6.69
N TRP A 353 4.37 16.19 -5.82
CA TRP A 353 3.24 16.86 -5.15
C TRP A 353 2.19 17.40 -6.12
N ARG A 354 2.61 17.84 -7.32
CA ARG A 354 1.71 18.28 -8.38
C ARG A 354 0.77 17.17 -8.85
N CYS A 355 1.27 15.96 -9.07
CA CYS A 355 0.45 14.82 -9.49
C CYS A 355 -0.54 14.42 -8.40
N LEU A 356 -0.10 14.44 -7.13
CA LEU A 356 -0.97 14.22 -5.98
C LEU A 356 -2.12 15.24 -5.96
N ALA A 357 -1.81 16.54 -6.09
CA ALA A 357 -2.81 17.60 -6.08
C ALA A 357 -3.79 17.49 -7.27
N ILE A 358 -3.30 17.18 -8.47
CA ILE A 358 -4.14 16.96 -9.66
C ILE A 358 -5.09 15.79 -9.42
N TYR A 359 -4.59 14.66 -8.90
CA TYR A 359 -5.43 13.49 -8.63
C TYR A 359 -6.56 13.81 -7.65
N TYR A 360 -6.25 14.39 -6.48
CA TYR A 360 -7.28 14.70 -5.47
C TYR A 360 -8.27 15.75 -5.95
N THR A 361 -7.83 16.73 -6.74
CA THR A 361 -8.72 17.75 -7.33
C THR A 361 -9.65 17.12 -8.36
N PHE A 362 -9.10 16.31 -9.28
CA PHE A 362 -9.90 15.62 -10.30
C PHE A 362 -10.91 14.66 -9.65
N ARG A 363 -10.48 13.92 -8.63
CA ARG A 363 -11.37 13.02 -7.86
C ARG A 363 -12.47 13.76 -7.12
N PHE A 364 -12.17 14.91 -6.52
CA PHE A 364 -13.18 15.75 -5.91
C PHE A 364 -14.22 16.21 -6.95
N MET A 365 -13.76 16.75 -8.08
CA MET A 365 -14.63 17.22 -9.16
C MET A 365 -15.51 16.10 -9.72
N GLU A 366 -14.95 14.91 -9.92
CA GLU A 366 -15.70 13.74 -10.37
C GLU A 366 -16.76 13.33 -9.33
N ASN A 367 -16.40 13.21 -8.05
CA ASN A 367 -17.36 12.87 -6.99
C ASN A 367 -18.50 13.90 -6.91
N VAL A 368 -18.19 15.19 -6.96
CA VAL A 368 -19.20 16.26 -6.99
C VAL A 368 -20.10 16.11 -8.23
N THR A 369 -19.52 15.88 -9.40
CA THR A 369 -20.30 15.69 -10.64
C THR A 369 -21.25 14.50 -10.54
N LEU A 370 -20.78 13.37 -10.04
CA LEU A 370 -21.60 12.16 -9.86
C LEU A 370 -22.73 12.38 -8.85
N ILE A 371 -22.45 13.06 -7.73
CA ILE A 371 -23.46 13.41 -6.72
C ILE A 371 -24.49 14.39 -7.30
N VAL A 372 -24.06 15.38 -8.07
CA VAL A 372 -24.95 16.36 -8.71
C VAL A 372 -25.86 15.67 -9.72
N LEU A 373 -25.31 14.82 -10.59
CA LEU A 373 -26.11 14.02 -11.53
C LEU A 373 -27.10 13.12 -10.79
N TRP A 374 -26.66 12.44 -9.73
CA TRP A 374 -27.57 11.68 -8.88
C TRP A 374 -28.68 12.56 -8.30
N TYR A 375 -28.35 13.74 -7.77
CA TYR A 375 -29.32 14.65 -7.16
C TYR A 375 -30.43 15.08 -8.13
N TYR A 376 -30.08 15.32 -9.40
CA TYR A 376 -31.03 15.68 -10.45
C TYR A 376 -31.90 14.50 -10.93
N PHE A 377 -31.33 13.30 -11.04
CA PHE A 377 -32.00 12.11 -11.59
C PHE A 377 -32.53 11.14 -10.51
N LYS A 378 -32.48 11.52 -9.22
CA LYS A 378 -32.90 10.64 -8.12
C LYS A 378 -34.41 10.33 -8.18
N SER A 379 -34.76 9.10 -7.82
CA SER A 379 -36.15 8.66 -7.67
C SER A 379 -36.77 9.11 -6.33
N ASP A 380 -38.11 9.10 -6.25
CA ASP A 380 -38.92 9.56 -5.09
C ASP A 380 -38.63 8.80 -3.78
N PHE A 381 -37.95 7.66 -3.82
CA PHE A 381 -37.50 6.93 -2.63
C PHE A 381 -36.65 7.81 -1.69
N TYR A 382 -35.86 8.73 -2.25
CA TYR A 382 -34.99 9.63 -1.48
C TYR A 382 -35.71 10.85 -0.89
N VAL A 383 -37.04 10.94 -1.00
CA VAL A 383 -37.84 12.02 -0.38
C VAL A 383 -37.86 11.90 1.15
N TYR A 384 -37.74 10.68 1.69
CA TYR A 384 -37.70 10.43 3.14
C TYR A 384 -36.33 10.68 3.78
N VAL A 385 -35.27 10.79 2.98
CA VAL A 385 -33.92 11.14 3.44
C VAL A 385 -33.69 12.61 3.13
N CYS A 386 -33.08 13.35 4.06
CA CYS A 386 -32.64 14.73 3.78
C CYS A 386 -31.52 14.71 2.72
N THR A 387 -31.92 14.69 1.45
CA THR A 387 -31.00 14.56 0.30
C THR A 387 -29.93 15.66 0.31
N PRO A 388 -30.25 16.94 0.58
CA PRO A 388 -29.23 17.99 0.66
C PRO A 388 -28.20 17.74 1.78
N LEU A 389 -28.63 17.24 2.94
CA LEU A 389 -27.74 16.91 4.05
C LEU A 389 -26.75 15.79 3.65
N LEU A 390 -27.23 14.77 2.94
CA LEU A 390 -26.38 13.68 2.45
C LEU A 390 -25.32 14.19 1.46
N VAL A 391 -25.69 15.09 0.54
CA VAL A 391 -24.75 15.73 -0.40
C VAL A 391 -23.68 16.51 0.37
N VAL A 392 -24.09 17.35 1.31
CA VAL A 392 -23.17 18.14 2.14
C VAL A 392 -22.26 17.22 2.95
N GLN A 393 -22.80 16.16 3.54
CA GLN A 393 -22.02 15.19 4.32
C GLN A 393 -20.94 14.51 3.47
N LEU A 394 -21.25 14.09 2.24
CA LEU A 394 -20.26 13.46 1.35
C LEU A 394 -19.14 14.42 0.95
N ILE A 395 -19.48 15.68 0.65
CA ILE A 395 -18.49 16.72 0.34
C ILE A 395 -17.59 16.97 1.56
N VAL A 396 -18.17 17.16 2.74
CA VAL A 396 -17.43 17.41 3.98
C VAL A 396 -16.54 16.22 4.33
N CYS A 397 -17.02 14.99 4.22
CA CYS A 397 -16.24 13.78 4.49
C CYS A 397 -15.03 13.67 3.55
N TYR A 398 -15.18 13.98 2.25
CA TYR A 398 -14.06 13.97 1.32
C TYR A 398 -13.06 15.09 1.64
N SER A 399 -13.53 16.30 1.95
CA SER A 399 -12.68 17.39 2.39
C SER A 399 -11.89 17.04 3.66
N LEU A 400 -12.52 16.39 4.64
CA LEU A 400 -11.84 15.88 5.83
C LEU A 400 -10.78 14.83 5.48
N ALA A 401 -11.04 13.95 4.51
CA ALA A 401 -10.05 12.98 4.04
C ALA A 401 -8.78 13.68 3.50
N VAL A 402 -8.96 14.73 2.70
CA VAL A 402 -7.86 15.57 2.19
C VAL A 402 -7.13 16.29 3.32
N ILE A 403 -7.83 16.79 4.34
CA ILE A 403 -7.20 17.42 5.50
C ILE A 403 -6.33 16.40 6.26
N PHE A 404 -6.83 15.20 6.54
CA PHE A 404 -6.03 14.15 7.18
C PHE A 404 -4.84 13.73 6.32
N MET A 405 -4.98 13.71 5.00
CA MET A 405 -3.86 13.49 4.08
C MET A 405 -2.77 14.54 4.24
N LEU A 406 -3.14 15.83 4.28
CA LEU A 406 -2.19 16.93 4.45
C LEU A 406 -1.54 16.88 5.83
N VAL A 407 -2.32 16.61 6.89
CA VAL A 407 -1.80 16.41 8.26
C VAL A 407 -0.81 15.25 8.30
N PHE A 408 -1.10 14.14 7.59
CA PHE A 408 -0.19 13.01 7.53
C PHE A 408 1.15 13.40 6.92
N HIS A 409 1.13 14.03 5.74
CA HIS A 409 2.35 14.44 5.05
C HIS A 409 3.13 15.51 5.82
N GLN A 410 2.43 16.45 6.46
CA GLN A 410 3.03 17.55 7.21
C GLN A 410 3.60 17.10 8.55
N PHE A 411 2.95 16.20 9.30
CA PHE A 411 3.32 15.90 10.69
C PHE A 411 3.68 14.45 10.96
N CYS A 412 3.03 13.51 10.28
CA CYS A 412 3.11 12.08 10.62
C CYS A 412 4.04 11.28 9.70
N HIS A 413 4.48 11.84 8.57
CA HIS A 413 5.33 11.14 7.61
C HIS A 413 6.68 10.77 8.24
N PRO A 414 7.11 9.50 8.19
CA PRO A 414 8.30 9.01 8.91
C PRO A 414 9.59 9.64 8.40
N CYS A 415 9.65 9.94 7.09
CA CYS A 415 10.79 10.56 6.44
C CYS A 415 10.58 12.07 6.24
N ARG A 416 9.71 12.74 7.03
CA ARG A 416 9.41 14.18 6.87
C ARG A 416 10.66 15.05 6.75
N ARG A 417 11.69 14.78 7.57
CA ARG A 417 12.93 15.58 7.60
C ARG A 417 13.82 15.41 6.36
N LEU A 418 13.54 14.45 5.47
CA LEU A 418 14.20 14.33 4.17
C LEU A 418 13.56 15.23 3.11
N PHE A 419 12.36 15.76 3.35
CA PHE A 419 11.74 16.68 2.40
C PHE A 419 12.44 18.04 2.47
N HIS A 420 13.18 18.36 1.41
CA HIS A 420 13.83 19.67 1.26
C HIS A 420 12.80 20.79 1.00
N TYR A 421 11.64 20.45 0.45
CA TYR A 421 10.51 21.35 0.20
C TYR A 421 9.28 20.86 0.96
N ASN A 422 8.71 21.72 1.80
CA ASN A 422 7.56 21.39 2.63
C ASN A 422 6.26 21.46 1.81
N VAL A 423 5.18 20.84 2.30
CA VAL A 423 3.84 20.96 1.69
C VAL A 423 3.42 22.44 1.62
N GLU A 424 3.78 23.21 2.65
CA GLU A 424 3.59 24.66 2.72
C GLU A 424 4.34 25.41 1.61
N ASP A 425 5.56 24.99 1.26
CA ASP A 425 6.35 25.63 0.18
C ASP A 425 5.75 25.31 -1.19
N CYS A 426 5.23 24.10 -1.38
CA CYS A 426 4.53 23.70 -2.61
C CYS A 426 3.20 24.46 -2.77
N LEU A 427 2.41 24.59 -1.71
CA LEU A 427 1.19 25.40 -1.70
C LEU A 427 1.49 26.87 -1.97
N ARG A 428 2.55 27.43 -1.36
CA ARG A 428 3.02 28.79 -1.63
C ARG A 428 3.48 28.95 -3.08
N CYS A 429 4.21 27.98 -3.64
CA CYS A 429 4.68 28.02 -5.03
C CYS A 429 3.53 27.96 -6.04
N ALA A 430 2.49 27.14 -5.79
CA ALA A 430 1.28 27.12 -6.61
C ALA A 430 0.51 28.46 -6.56
N CYS A 431 0.44 29.09 -5.38
CA CYS A 431 -0.11 30.44 -5.21
C CYS A 431 0.73 31.52 -5.93
N CYS A 432 2.06 31.42 -5.90
CA CYS A 432 2.97 32.34 -6.59
C CYS A 432 2.90 32.19 -8.12
N TRP A 433 2.72 30.97 -8.64
CA TRP A 433 2.57 30.75 -10.08
C TRP A 433 1.27 31.37 -10.61
N LYS A 434 0.18 31.27 -9.83
CA LYS A 434 -1.10 31.93 -10.13
C LYS A 434 -0.98 33.46 -10.12
N LYS A 435 -0.09 34.02 -9.28
CA LYS A 435 0.21 35.46 -9.24
C LYS A 435 1.02 35.91 -10.46
N LYS A 436 2.02 35.12 -10.86
CA LYS A 436 2.86 35.38 -12.05
C LYS A 436 2.10 35.28 -13.37
N GLN A 437 1.02 34.50 -13.44
CA GLN A 437 0.10 34.46 -14.59
C GLN A 437 -0.85 35.66 -14.67
N PHE A 438 -1.08 36.37 -13.56
CA PHE A 438 -1.95 37.55 -13.52
C PHE A 438 -1.16 38.88 -13.63
N GLU A 439 0.15 38.85 -13.42
CA GLU A 439 1.08 40.00 -13.48
C GLU A 439 1.97 39.99 -14.74
N LEU A 440 1.47 39.52 -15.89
CA LEU A 440 2.13 39.71 -17.19
C LEU A 440 1.37 40.78 -17.99
N PRO A 441 1.73 42.08 -17.86
CA PRO A 441 1.48 43.04 -18.93
C PRO A 441 2.44 42.75 -20.08
N ALA A 442 1.90 42.81 -21.30
CA ALA A 442 2.68 42.94 -22.51
C ALA A 442 3.46 44.25 -22.45
N ASP A 443 4.77 44.18 -22.15
CA ASP A 443 5.79 45.11 -22.62
C ASP A 443 7.14 44.69 -22.02
N HIS A 444 7.97 44.09 -22.85
CA HIS A 444 9.39 44.44 -23.03
C HIS A 444 10.02 43.43 -23.99
N ALA A 445 9.95 43.80 -25.26
CA ALA A 445 10.99 43.46 -26.22
C ALA A 445 12.31 44.13 -25.81
N GLU A 446 13.41 43.54 -26.28
CA GLU A 446 14.80 44.02 -26.29
C GLU A 446 15.68 43.71 -25.06
N GLY A 447 16.79 42.98 -25.32
CA GLY A 447 18.01 43.07 -24.50
C GLY A 447 18.63 41.77 -23.97
N LEU A 448 19.29 41.01 -24.86
CA LEU A 448 20.57 40.28 -24.70
C LEU A 448 20.94 39.66 -23.31
N GLN A 449 21.21 38.34 -23.28
CA GLN A 449 22.55 37.73 -23.33
C GLN A 449 22.55 36.26 -22.84
N GLU A 450 23.05 35.37 -23.68
CA GLU A 450 23.20 33.92 -23.43
C GLU A 450 24.12 33.62 -22.23
N HIS A 451 23.66 32.77 -21.32
CA HIS A 451 24.54 31.98 -20.45
C HIS A 451 24.14 30.51 -20.52
N ALA A 452 25.05 29.70 -21.05
CA ALA A 452 24.97 28.25 -21.15
C ALA A 452 24.89 27.58 -19.76
N PRO A 453 24.22 26.40 -19.64
CA PRO A 453 24.12 25.68 -18.38
C PRO A 453 25.46 24.97 -18.04
N PRO A 454 25.81 24.82 -16.75
CA PRO A 454 27.01 24.08 -16.36
C PRO A 454 26.85 22.58 -16.62
N ASP A 455 27.84 22.06 -17.33
CA ASP A 455 28.06 20.67 -17.71
C ASP A 455 28.27 19.78 -16.47
N LEU A 456 27.35 18.85 -16.22
CA LEU A 456 27.38 17.93 -15.08
C LEU A 456 27.76 16.51 -15.56
N THR A 457 28.88 16.39 -16.28
CA THR A 457 29.30 15.11 -16.89
C THR A 457 30.63 14.57 -16.35
N ASN A 458 31.16 15.07 -15.22
CA ASN A 458 32.50 14.69 -14.73
C ASN A 458 32.55 14.01 -13.35
N HIS A 459 31.54 13.21 -12.96
CA HIS A 459 31.63 12.43 -11.70
C HIS A 459 31.15 10.97 -11.79
N LEU A 460 31.06 10.39 -13.00
CA LEU A 460 30.55 9.02 -13.23
C LEU A 460 31.61 7.98 -13.64
N THR A 461 32.90 8.28 -13.48
CA THR A 461 33.98 7.30 -13.68
C THR A 461 34.76 7.15 -12.38
N ASP A 462 34.32 6.19 -11.55
CA ASP A 462 35.17 5.37 -10.67
C ASP A 462 34.29 4.57 -9.68
N ARG A 463 33.77 3.43 -10.14
CA ARG A 463 33.59 2.18 -9.36
C ARG A 463 32.83 1.14 -10.18
N GLU A 464 33.55 0.60 -11.16
CA GLU A 464 33.24 -0.66 -11.80
C GLU A 464 34.40 -1.60 -11.44
N THR A 465 34.15 -2.54 -10.52
CA THR A 465 34.79 -3.86 -10.46
C THR A 465 34.26 -4.66 -9.26
N ASP A 466 33.80 -5.86 -9.61
CA ASP A 466 33.86 -7.13 -8.88
C ASP A 466 33.03 -7.31 -7.59
N ILE A 467 31.94 -8.08 -7.72
CA ILE A 467 31.76 -9.44 -7.16
C ILE A 467 30.39 -9.94 -7.66
N VAL A 468 30.40 -10.58 -8.82
CA VAL A 468 29.41 -11.56 -9.27
C VAL A 468 30.24 -12.78 -9.61
N ASP A 469 30.18 -13.81 -8.76
CA ASP A 469 30.27 -15.23 -9.09
C ASP A 469 30.37 -16.03 -7.79
N ASP A 470 29.34 -16.84 -7.53
CA ASP A 470 29.36 -18.11 -6.78
C ASP A 470 27.97 -18.44 -6.22
N ILE A 471 27.02 -18.81 -7.08
CA ILE A 471 26.00 -19.84 -6.74
C ILE A 471 25.68 -20.60 -8.03
N MET A 472 26.54 -21.55 -8.38
CA MET A 472 26.17 -22.66 -9.24
C MET A 472 27.02 -23.89 -8.88
N GLU A 473 26.70 -24.55 -7.77
CA GLU A 473 27.07 -25.95 -7.54
C GLU A 473 26.31 -26.53 -6.34
N ALA A 474 25.24 -27.27 -6.62
CA ALA A 474 24.86 -28.53 -5.98
C ALA A 474 23.49 -28.96 -6.52
N ALA A 475 23.48 -30.15 -7.12
CA ALA A 475 22.33 -30.86 -7.64
C ALA A 475 21.25 -31.16 -6.59
#